data_AF-A0AAU3SG90-F1
#
_entry.id   AF-A0AAU3SG90-F1
#
_cell.length_a   1.000
_cell.length_b   1.000
_cell.length_c   1.000
_cell.angle_alpha   90.00
_cell.angle_beta   90.00
_cell.angle_gamma   90.00
#
_symmetry.space_group_name_H-M   'P 1'
#
loop_
_entity.id
_entity.type
_entity.pdbx_description
1 polymer ?
#
loop_
_entity_poly.entity_id
_entity_poly.type
_entity_poly.pdbx_seq_one_letter_code
_entity_poly.pdbx_strand_id
1 'polypeptide(L)'
;MTGWLTRHPTTLADENRAGLKEVLARCPELDTAAGHCRDFGEILTDRLGSTLPTWIDAVDASQLPGLSGFAHHLLRDLDAVTAGLTLDWSSGSIEGAVNRIKKIKRQLYGRAGLELLRKMILLQ
;
A
#
# COMPACT_ATOMS: atom_id res chain seq x y z
N MET A 1 4.08 -14.38 -8.04
CA MET A 1 5.35 -13.62 -8.01
C MET A 1 5.22 -12.32 -7.21
N THR A 2 4.26 -11.43 -7.52
CA THR A 2 4.04 -10.16 -6.75
C THR A 2 3.78 -10.35 -5.26
N GLY A 3 3.04 -11.40 -4.88
CA GLY A 3 2.80 -11.74 -3.47
C GLY A 3 4.00 -12.28 -2.69
N TRP A 4 5.13 -12.58 -3.36
CA TRP A 4 6.39 -12.92 -2.72
C TRP A 4 7.24 -11.68 -2.46
N LEU A 5 7.17 -10.70 -3.36
CA LEU A 5 7.90 -9.43 -3.27
C LEU A 5 7.33 -8.47 -2.20
N THR A 6 6.01 -8.53 -1.98
CA THR A 6 5.29 -7.61 -1.07
C THR A 6 5.08 -8.18 0.33
N ARG A 7 5.56 -9.39 0.60
CA ARG A 7 5.40 -10.07 1.88
C ARG A 7 6.69 -9.96 2.68
N HIS A 8 6.58 -9.71 3.99
CA HIS A 8 7.75 -9.58 4.86
C HIS A 8 8.62 -10.85 4.77
N PRO A 9 9.94 -10.73 4.52
CA PRO A 9 10.81 -11.88 4.19
C PRO A 9 10.78 -13.01 5.23
N THR A 10 10.58 -12.67 6.50
CA THR A 10 10.53 -13.64 7.61
C THR A 10 9.26 -14.48 7.63
N THR A 11 8.22 -14.06 6.90
CA THR A 11 6.91 -14.75 6.84
C THR A 11 6.74 -15.62 5.59
N LEU A 12 7.76 -15.68 4.71
CA LEU A 12 7.79 -16.63 3.60
C LEU A 12 8.30 -18.00 4.08
N ALA A 13 7.65 -19.07 3.63
CA ALA A 13 8.17 -20.44 3.75
C ALA A 13 9.52 -20.57 3.02
N ASP A 14 10.42 -21.42 3.53
CA ASP A 14 11.81 -21.51 3.08
C ASP A 14 11.95 -21.88 1.59
N GLU A 15 11.06 -22.75 1.11
CA GLU A 15 10.93 -23.14 -0.29
C GLU A 15 10.60 -21.94 -1.21
N ASN A 16 9.75 -21.01 -0.76
CA ASN A 16 9.45 -19.80 -1.52
C ASN A 16 10.61 -18.79 -1.46
N ARG A 17 11.41 -18.75 -0.38
CA ARG A 17 12.61 -17.90 -0.30
C ARG A 17 13.69 -18.36 -1.27
N ALA A 18 13.91 -19.67 -1.38
CA ALA A 18 14.86 -20.23 -2.32
C ALA A 18 14.48 -19.93 -3.77
N GLY A 19 13.20 -20.14 -4.14
CA GLY A 19 12.68 -19.81 -5.45
C GLY A 19 12.73 -18.31 -5.76
N LEU A 20 12.43 -17.44 -4.79
CA LEU A 20 12.56 -15.99 -4.96
C LEU A 20 14.02 -15.60 -5.21
N LYS A 21 14.97 -16.11 -4.42
CA LYS A 21 16.40 -15.82 -4.59
C LYS A 21 16.92 -16.19 -5.98
N GLU A 22 16.49 -17.35 -6.49
CA GLU A 22 16.88 -17.81 -7.82
C GLU A 22 16.31 -16.92 -8.94
N VAL A 23 15.09 -16.43 -8.79
CA VAL A 23 14.45 -15.52 -9.75
C VAL A 23 15.10 -14.13 -9.72
N LEU A 24 15.41 -13.60 -8.53
CA LEU A 24 16.08 -12.31 -8.38
C LEU A 24 17.51 -12.34 -8.96
N ALA A 25 18.24 -13.45 -8.78
CA ALA A 25 19.57 -13.62 -9.35
C ALA A 25 19.60 -13.58 -10.90
N ARG A 26 18.45 -13.81 -11.56
CA ARG A 26 18.32 -13.79 -13.03
C ARG A 26 17.96 -12.42 -13.60
N CYS A 27 17.48 -11.49 -12.79
CA CYS A 27 17.03 -10.16 -13.23
C CYS A 27 17.43 -9.11 -12.19
N PRO A 28 18.57 -8.42 -12.38
CA PRO A 28 19.05 -7.38 -11.48
C PRO A 28 18.04 -6.25 -11.23
N GLU A 29 17.24 -5.91 -12.24
CA GLU A 29 16.17 -4.91 -12.15
C GLU A 29 15.08 -5.37 -11.18
N LEU A 30 14.76 -6.67 -11.18
CA LEU A 30 13.78 -7.25 -10.27
C LEU A 30 14.32 -7.35 -8.84
N ASP A 31 15.62 -7.62 -8.67
CA ASP A 31 16.28 -7.60 -7.36
C ASP A 31 16.27 -6.18 -6.76
N THR A 32 16.58 -5.18 -7.58
CA THR A 32 16.49 -3.76 -7.19
C THR A 32 15.07 -3.38 -6.80
N ALA A 33 14.07 -3.77 -7.60
CA ALA A 33 12.65 -3.56 -7.28
C ALA A 33 12.24 -4.25 -5.96
N ALA A 34 12.75 -5.46 -5.71
CA ALA A 34 12.49 -6.19 -4.48
C ALA A 34 13.07 -5.49 -3.25
N GLY A 35 14.26 -4.90 -3.38
CA GLY A 35 14.87 -4.04 -2.35
C GLY A 35 13.98 -2.86 -2.01
N HIS A 36 13.61 -2.05 -3.00
CA HIS A 36 12.74 -0.88 -2.78
C HIS A 36 11.39 -1.23 -2.16
N CYS A 37 10.76 -2.35 -2.55
CA CYS A 37 9.53 -2.83 -1.95
C CYS A 37 9.69 -3.18 -0.46
N ARG A 38 10.84 -3.76 -0.09
CA ARG A 38 11.15 -4.11 1.31
C ARG A 38 11.38 -2.87 2.14
N ASP A 39 12.22 -1.96 1.67
CA ASP A 39 12.52 -0.70 2.36
C ASP A 39 11.24 0.10 2.61
N PHE A 40 10.35 0.17 1.61
CA PHE A 40 9.05 0.83 1.76
C PHE A 40 8.15 0.11 2.78
N GLY A 41 8.19 -1.22 2.83
CA GLY A 41 7.49 -2.02 3.83
C GLY A 41 7.97 -1.75 5.25
N GLU A 42 9.27 -1.53 5.45
CA GLU A 42 9.85 -1.12 6.74
C GLU A 42 9.37 0.29 7.13
N ILE A 43 9.38 1.24 6.19
CA ILE A 43 8.85 2.59 6.43
C ILE A 43 7.38 2.54 6.88
N LEU A 44 6.56 1.71 6.24
CA LEU A 44 5.15 1.50 6.59
C LEU A 44 4.98 0.86 7.97
N THR A 45 5.78 -0.14 8.30
CA THR A 45 5.62 -0.95 9.51
C THR A 45 6.12 -0.21 10.74
N ASP A 46 7.28 0.44 10.61
CA ASP A 46 7.97 1.13 11.72
C ASP A 46 7.65 2.63 11.78
N ARG A 47 6.71 3.09 10.94
CA ARG A 47 6.23 4.48 10.87
C ARG A 47 7.35 5.50 10.66
N LEU A 48 8.26 5.20 9.73
CA LEU A 48 9.45 5.99 9.47
C LEU A 48 9.20 7.07 8.40
N GLY A 49 8.07 7.77 8.43
CA GLY A 49 7.70 8.72 7.37
C GLY A 49 8.78 9.76 7.03
N SER A 50 9.62 10.14 7.99
CA SER A 50 10.77 11.04 7.76
C SER A 50 11.83 10.54 6.77
N THR A 51 11.93 9.22 6.54
CA THR A 51 12.89 8.62 5.59
C THR A 51 12.32 8.48 4.18
N LEU A 52 11.03 8.79 3.98
CA LEU A 52 10.36 8.68 2.69
C LEU A 52 11.04 9.48 1.56
N PRO A 53 11.52 10.73 1.77
CA PRO A 53 12.21 11.46 0.71
C PRO A 53 13.48 10.74 0.22
N THR A 54 14.29 10.20 1.14
CA THR A 54 15.48 9.44 0.79
C THR A 54 15.15 8.17 0.00
N TRP A 55 14.05 7.51 0.36
CA TRP A 55 13.57 6.35 -0.40
C TRP A 55 13.08 6.73 -1.80
N ILE A 56 12.38 7.86 -1.95
CA ILE A 56 11.95 8.38 -3.26
C ILE A 56 13.16 8.65 -4.16
N ASP A 57 14.20 9.30 -3.64
CA ASP A 57 15.43 9.59 -4.39
C ASP A 57 16.14 8.30 -4.86
N ALA A 58 16.21 7.30 -3.98
CA ALA A 58 16.79 6.00 -4.31
C ALA A 58 16.00 5.26 -5.40
N VAL A 59 14.67 5.32 -5.34
CA VAL A 59 13.79 4.72 -6.36
C VAL A 59 13.93 5.43 -7.69
N ASP A 60 13.97 6.76 -7.71
CA ASP A 60 14.12 7.52 -8.96
C ASP A 60 15.49 7.26 -9.61
N ALA A 61 16.55 7.17 -8.80
CA ALA A 61 17.90 6.79 -9.28
C ALA A 61 17.95 5.39 -9.92
N SER A 62 17.08 4.47 -9.51
CA SER A 62 17.00 3.12 -10.10
C SER A 62 16.42 3.10 -11.52
N GLN A 63 15.76 4.19 -11.95
CA GLN A 63 15.15 4.35 -13.27
C GLN A 63 14.17 3.21 -13.66
N LEU A 64 13.55 2.58 -12.66
CA LEU A 64 12.54 1.55 -12.85
C LEU A 64 11.18 2.22 -13.12
N PRO A 65 10.61 2.17 -14.35
CA PRO A 65 9.49 3.06 -14.73
C PRO A 65 8.25 2.90 -13.85
N GLY A 66 7.93 1.67 -13.43
CA GLY A 66 6.78 1.40 -12.57
C GLY A 66 6.94 1.95 -11.15
N LEU A 67 8.13 1.85 -10.57
CA LEU A 67 8.42 2.35 -9.22
C LEU A 67 8.68 3.87 -9.21
N SER A 68 9.39 4.38 -10.21
CA SER A 68 9.66 5.83 -10.35
C SER A 68 8.34 6.61 -10.51
N GLY A 69 7.41 6.07 -11.31
CA GLY A 69 6.05 6.62 -11.41
C GLY A 69 5.34 6.67 -10.05
N PHE A 70 5.39 5.58 -9.27
CA PHE A 70 4.81 5.53 -7.93
C PHE A 70 5.45 6.54 -6.97
N ALA A 71 6.79 6.61 -6.92
CA ALA A 71 7.54 7.53 -6.08
C ALA A 71 7.20 9.01 -6.39
N HIS A 72 7.06 9.37 -7.67
CA HIS A 72 6.61 10.69 -8.07
C HIS A 72 5.18 11.04 -7.61
N HIS A 73 4.28 10.07 -7.54
CA HIS A 73 2.94 10.32 -6.99
C HIS A 73 3.01 10.57 -5.49
N LEU A 74 3.84 9.82 -4.75
CA LEU A 74 4.06 10.08 -3.32
C LEU A 74 4.66 11.46 -3.06
N LEU A 75 5.60 11.89 -3.92
CA LEU A 75 6.23 13.20 -3.81
C LEU A 75 5.22 14.36 -3.96
N ARG A 76 4.19 14.20 -4.80
CA ARG A 76 3.13 15.22 -4.98
C ARG A 76 2.31 15.45 -3.71
N ASP A 77 2.12 14.40 -2.93
CA ASP A 77 1.34 14.41 -1.69
C ASP A 77 2.24 14.23 -0.45
N LEU A 78 3.51 14.65 -0.53
CA LEU A 78 4.57 14.30 0.43
C LEU A 78 4.18 14.54 1.88
N ASP A 79 3.61 15.72 2.19
CA ASP A 79 3.22 16.06 3.56
C ASP A 79 2.13 15.10 4.10
N ALA A 80 1.12 14.82 3.27
CA ALA A 80 0.02 13.94 3.65
C ALA A 80 0.49 12.48 3.81
N VAL A 81 1.34 12.01 2.90
CA VAL A 81 1.91 10.66 2.96
C VAL A 81 2.85 10.55 4.16
N THR A 82 3.72 11.52 4.40
CA THR A 82 4.62 11.55 5.57
C THR A 82 3.83 11.51 6.86
N ALA A 83 2.75 12.29 6.97
CA ALA A 83 1.87 12.26 8.13
C ALA A 83 1.20 10.89 8.30
N GLY A 84 0.69 10.30 7.21
CA GLY A 84 0.10 8.95 7.22
C GLY A 84 1.09 7.84 7.59
N LEU A 85 2.37 8.03 7.29
CA LEU A 85 3.47 7.12 7.62
C LEU A 85 4.12 7.42 8.97
N THR A 86 3.69 8.44 9.71
CA THR A 86 4.30 8.82 11.00
C THR A 86 3.30 8.76 12.15
N LEU A 87 2.06 9.22 11.92
CA LEU A 87 1.05 9.36 12.96
C LEU A 87 0.33 8.05 13.25
N ASP A 88 -0.05 7.83 14.51
CA ASP A 88 -0.80 6.64 14.90
C ASP A 88 -2.21 6.54 14.32
N TRP A 89 -2.71 7.63 13.76
CA TRP A 89 -4.04 7.73 13.16
C TRP A 89 -4.10 7.03 11.80
N SER A 90 -5.15 6.23 11.60
CA SER A 90 -5.44 5.64 10.28
C SER A 90 -6.87 5.96 9.85
N SER A 91 -7.09 6.00 8.54
CA SER A 91 -8.43 6.13 7.95
C SER A 91 -9.26 4.83 8.05
N GLY A 92 -8.72 3.76 8.63
CA GLY A 92 -9.31 2.42 8.58
C GLY A 92 -10.75 2.34 9.11
N SER A 93 -11.04 2.98 10.24
CA SER A 93 -12.41 3.03 10.79
C SER A 93 -13.38 3.80 9.87
N ILE A 94 -12.90 4.90 9.26
CA ILE A 94 -13.69 5.72 8.34
C ILE A 94 -13.93 4.95 7.03
N GLU A 95 -12.91 4.30 6.48
CA GLU A 95 -13.01 3.44 5.29
C GLU A 95 -13.95 2.27 5.52
N GLY A 96 -13.90 1.64 6.70
CA GLY A 96 -14.83 0.60 7.11
C GLY A 96 -16.28 1.09 7.09
N ALA A 97 -16.55 2.26 7.67
CA ALA A 97 -17.86 2.89 7.65
C ALA A 97 -18.32 3.21 6.21
N VAL A 98 -17.44 3.79 5.39
CA VAL A 98 -17.71 4.08 3.97
C VAL A 98 -18.01 2.80 3.19
N ASN A 99 -17.26 1.72 3.42
CA ASN A 99 -17.49 0.43 2.77
C ASN A 99 -18.83 -0.20 3.18
N ARG A 100 -19.21 -0.10 4.46
CA ARG A 100 -20.53 -0.51 4.94
C ARG A 100 -21.63 0.27 4.23
N ILE A 101 -21.50 1.59 4.13
CA ILE A 101 -22.47 2.45 3.43
C ILE A 101 -22.56 2.09 1.95
N LYS A 102 -21.42 1.90 1.28
CA LYS A 102 -21.35 1.46 -0.12
C LYS A 102 -22.03 0.10 -0.31
N LYS A 103 -21.86 -0.84 0.63
CA LYS A 103 -22.53 -2.15 0.62
C LYS A 103 -24.04 -2.00 0.70
N ILE A 104 -24.55 -1.22 1.66
CA ILE A 104 -26.00 -0.95 1.80
C ILE A 104 -26.56 -0.30 0.54
N LYS A 105 -25.86 0.71 -0.01
CA LYS A 105 -26.27 1.36 -1.26
C LYS A 105 -26.33 0.37 -2.44
N ARG A 106 -25.38 -0.57 -2.53
CA ARG A 106 -25.37 -1.63 -3.55
C ARG A 106 -26.49 -2.65 -3.35
N GLN A 107 -26.84 -3.01 -2.12
CA GLN A 107 -28.01 -3.85 -1.82
C GLN A 107 -29.32 -3.20 -2.32
N LEU A 108 -29.37 -1.87 -2.32
CA LEU A 108 -30.50 -1.08 -2.81
C LEU A 108 -30.37 -0.71 -4.30
N TYR A 109 -29.51 -1.42 -5.05
CA TYR A 109 -29.24 -1.20 -6.48
C TYR A 109 -28.84 0.24 -6.84
N GLY A 110 -28.28 1.00 -5.88
CA GLY A 110 -27.92 2.39 -6.06
C GLY A 110 -29.09 3.38 -6.16
N ARG A 111 -30.34 2.91 -6.00
CA ARG A 111 -31.56 3.71 -6.18
C ARG A 111 -32.08 4.35 -4.91
N ALA A 112 -31.50 4.04 -3.75
CA ALA A 112 -31.91 4.62 -2.49
C ALA A 112 -31.48 6.09 -2.36
N GLY A 113 -32.45 6.96 -2.11
CA GLY A 113 -32.21 8.33 -1.65
C GLY A 113 -31.69 8.38 -0.21
N LEU A 114 -31.28 9.57 0.23
CA LEU A 114 -30.63 9.78 1.54
C LEU A 114 -31.45 9.26 2.72
N GLU A 115 -32.75 9.52 2.74
CA GLU A 115 -33.65 9.10 3.82
C GLU A 115 -33.73 7.58 3.97
N LEU A 116 -33.85 6.85 2.85
CA LEU A 116 -33.89 5.39 2.86
C LEU A 116 -32.53 4.81 3.27
N LEU A 117 -31.45 5.39 2.77
CA LEU A 117 -30.09 4.97 3.12
C LEU A 117 -29.83 5.17 4.63
N ARG A 118 -30.24 6.31 5.19
CA ARG A 118 -30.12 6.62 6.62
C ARG A 118 -30.88 5.60 7.48
N LYS A 119 -32.12 5.28 7.12
CA LYS A 119 -32.92 4.26 7.83
C LYS A 119 -32.22 2.90 7.81
N MET A 120 -31.74 2.47 6.64
CA MET A 120 -31.04 1.19 6.50
C MET A 120 -29.71 1.13 7.27
N ILE A 121 -28.98 2.24 7.36
CA ILE A 121 -27.73 2.35 8.13
C ILE A 121 -27.96 2.21 9.63
N LEU A 122 -29.05 2.82 10.15
CA LEU A 122 -29.41 2.84 11.58
C LEU A 122 -30.07 1.54 12.06
N LEU A 123 -30.69 0.78 11.16
CA LEU A 123 -31.38 -0.49 11.47
C LEU A 123 -30.48 -1.73 11.40
N GLN A 124 -29.23 -1.58 10.97
CA GLN A 124 -28.24 -2.66 10.83
C GLN A 124 -27.11 -2.54 11.86
#